data_AF-A0A6L9ZVU4-F1
#
_entry.id   AF-A0A6L9ZVU4-F1
#
_cell.length_a   1.000
_cell.length_b   1.000
_cell.length_c   1.000
_cell.angle_alpha   90.00
_cell.angle_beta   90.00
_cell.angle_gamma   90.00
#
_symmetry.space_group_name_H-M   'P 1'
#
loop_
_entity.id
_entity.type
_entity.pdbx_description
1 polymer ?
#
loop_
_entity_poly.entity_id
_entity_poly.type
_entity_poly.pdbx_seq_one_letter_code
_entity_poly.pdbx_strand_id
1 'polypeptide(L)'
;MFLLILSLTIMFSFNSEKTLSEDINFSPKERDKMTANLTISEKVMKMEQRLEKEFENYFDREISEVSKAGDDIAQKLLEISKKNNIRPAVFWAIPEPEYLHLVLIYPGKKPLVQDIDFLKRENLIRKVKLFNNEITNPQMLFTNSYLSLVQQLYQSIVKPFEGNLQEDKIDTILFCLGAGLRTLPIAALHDGKQFLVEKYSLAIIPAFNLIDSNYTPIQKARILAMGASEFPTQSPLQWIINN
;
A
#
# COMPACT_ATOMS: atom_id res chain seq x y z
N MET A 1 -45.46 -2.24 -51.98
CA MET A 1 -45.48 -3.50 -51.20
C MET A 1 -44.06 -4.06 -51.22
N PHE A 2 -43.52 -4.38 -50.04
CA PHE A 2 -42.15 -4.81 -49.71
C PHE A 2 -41.01 -3.77 -49.73
N LEU A 3 -40.71 -3.27 -48.52
CA LEU A 3 -39.47 -2.59 -48.13
C LEU A 3 -38.52 -3.67 -47.57
N LEU A 4 -37.32 -3.79 -48.13
CA LEU A 4 -36.29 -4.75 -47.71
C LEU A 4 -35.37 -4.07 -46.67
N ILE A 5 -35.43 -4.52 -45.42
CA ILE A 5 -34.53 -4.09 -44.34
C ILE A 5 -33.31 -5.02 -44.34
N LEU A 6 -32.14 -4.49 -44.66
CA LEU A 6 -30.85 -5.18 -44.57
C LEU A 6 -30.36 -5.11 -43.12
N SER A 7 -30.36 -6.23 -42.41
CA SER A 7 -29.75 -6.37 -41.08
C SER A 7 -28.24 -6.55 -41.22
N LEU A 8 -27.46 -5.63 -40.64
CA LEU A 8 -26.01 -5.75 -40.55
C LEU A 8 -25.65 -6.35 -39.18
N THR A 9 -25.32 -7.64 -39.16
CA THR A 9 -24.80 -8.32 -37.96
C THR A 9 -23.30 -8.08 -37.86
N ILE A 10 -22.84 -7.27 -36.91
CA ILE A 10 -21.42 -7.12 -36.60
C ILE A 10 -21.05 -8.21 -35.59
N MET A 11 -20.36 -9.24 -36.05
CA MET A 11 -19.68 -10.21 -35.20
C MET A 11 -18.46 -9.53 -34.56
N PHE A 12 -18.50 -9.30 -33.24
CA PHE A 12 -17.30 -8.97 -32.49
C PHE A 12 -16.54 -10.26 -32.17
N SER A 13 -15.45 -10.49 -32.92
CA SER A 13 -14.44 -11.49 -32.57
C SER A 13 -13.60 -10.94 -31.41
N PHE A 14 -13.72 -11.54 -30.23
CA PHE A 14 -12.87 -11.24 -29.08
C PHE A 14 -11.48 -11.86 -29.31
N ASN A 15 -10.50 -11.03 -29.69
CA ASN A 15 -9.10 -11.43 -29.68
C ASN A 15 -8.51 -11.11 -28.28
N SER A 16 -8.38 -12.13 -27.44
CA SER A 16 -7.74 -12.05 -26.13
C SER A 16 -6.22 -12.17 -26.30
N GLU A 17 -5.56 -11.08 -26.67
CA GLU A 17 -4.10 -10.94 -26.62
C GLU A 17 -3.72 -9.46 -26.75
N LYS A 18 -4.08 -8.65 -25.74
CA LYS A 18 -3.48 -7.32 -25.53
C LYS A 18 -2.96 -7.25 -24.11
N THR A 19 -1.66 -7.49 -23.99
CA THR A 19 -0.90 -7.38 -22.75
C THR A 19 -0.80 -5.92 -22.28
N LEU A 20 -1.07 -5.70 -21.00
CA LEU A 20 -0.91 -4.45 -20.24
C LEU A 20 0.55 -3.98 -20.21
N SER A 21 1.03 -3.29 -21.25
CA SER A 21 2.35 -2.65 -21.21
C SER A 21 2.56 -1.47 -22.16
N GLU A 22 1.51 -0.84 -22.65
CA GLU A 22 1.61 0.38 -23.46
C GLU A 22 0.71 1.48 -22.92
N ASP A 23 1.01 1.95 -21.71
CA ASP A 23 0.56 3.28 -21.27
C ASP A 23 1.68 3.96 -20.45
N ILE A 24 2.32 4.92 -21.12
CA ILE A 24 3.23 5.97 -20.60
C ILE A 24 4.53 5.47 -19.92
N ASN A 25 5.48 5.02 -20.73
CA ASN A 25 6.86 4.80 -20.31
C ASN A 25 7.69 6.08 -20.53
N PHE A 26 7.69 7.01 -19.56
CA PHE A 26 8.66 8.11 -19.56
C PHE A 26 10.06 7.58 -19.26
N SER A 27 11.07 7.96 -20.04
CA SER A 27 12.46 7.56 -19.83
C SER A 27 12.97 8.07 -18.46
N PRO A 28 13.76 7.30 -17.69
CA PRO A 28 14.33 7.75 -16.41
C PRO A 28 15.01 9.13 -16.47
N LYS A 29 15.65 9.46 -17.61
CA LYS A 29 16.31 10.75 -17.83
C LYS A 29 15.35 11.94 -18.02
N GLU A 30 14.11 11.69 -18.45
CA GLU A 30 13.09 12.73 -18.62
C GLU A 30 12.37 13.03 -17.28
N ARG A 31 12.26 12.01 -16.41
CA ARG A 31 11.74 12.14 -15.04
C ARG A 31 12.62 13.02 -14.16
N ASP A 32 13.95 12.91 -14.30
CA ASP A 32 14.93 13.70 -13.55
C ASP A 32 14.92 15.19 -13.91
N LYS A 33 14.63 15.53 -15.18
CA LYS A 33 14.60 16.94 -15.62
C LYS A 33 13.34 17.69 -15.18
N MET A 34 12.20 17.01 -15.08
CA MET A 34 10.92 17.65 -14.72
C MET A 34 10.75 17.83 -13.20
N THR A 35 11.56 17.15 -12.38
CA THR A 35 11.47 17.16 -10.91
C THR A 35 12.67 17.83 -10.21
N ALA A 36 13.69 18.27 -10.96
CA ALA A 36 14.93 18.81 -10.42
C ALA A 36 14.76 20.04 -9.50
N ASN A 37 13.71 20.84 -9.72
CA ASN A 37 13.44 22.07 -8.95
C ASN A 37 12.32 21.93 -7.91
N LEU A 38 11.74 20.73 -7.74
CA LEU A 38 10.68 20.51 -6.77
C LEU A 38 11.24 20.37 -5.36
N THR A 39 10.55 20.98 -4.39
CA THR A 39 10.76 20.73 -2.97
C THR A 39 10.44 19.28 -2.61
N ILE A 40 10.97 18.79 -1.48
CA ILE A 40 10.67 17.44 -0.98
C ILE A 40 9.16 17.24 -0.82
N SER A 41 8.46 18.28 -0.34
CA SER A 41 7.01 18.25 -0.14
C SER A 41 6.24 18.06 -1.46
N GLU A 42 6.67 18.74 -2.52
CA GLU A 42 6.09 18.59 -3.86
C GLU A 42 6.43 17.24 -4.50
N LYS A 43 7.61 16.68 -4.23
CA LYS A 43 7.97 15.32 -4.66
C LYS A 43 7.07 14.28 -4.00
N VAL A 44 6.76 14.43 -2.71
CA VAL A 44 5.78 13.58 -2.01
C VAL A 44 4.40 13.72 -2.65
N MET A 45 3.95 14.94 -2.95
CA MET A 45 2.68 15.16 -3.64
C MET A 45 2.62 14.41 -4.98
N LYS A 46 3.70 14.48 -5.78
CA LYS A 46 3.78 13.77 -7.07
C LYS A 46 3.77 12.26 -6.91
N MET A 47 4.42 11.75 -5.85
CA MET A 47 4.36 10.32 -5.51
C MET A 47 2.93 9.89 -5.16
N GLU A 48 2.22 10.65 -4.31
CA GLU A 48 0.82 10.39 -3.95
C GLU A 48 -0.09 10.42 -5.18
N GLN A 49 0.02 11.43 -6.05
CA GLN A 49 -0.73 11.50 -7.31
C GLN A 49 -0.53 10.27 -8.19
N ARG A 50 0.70 9.74 -8.25
CA ARG A 50 0.98 8.51 -9.02
C ARG A 50 0.28 7.29 -8.40
N LEU A 51 0.28 7.20 -7.08
CA LEU A 51 -0.39 6.10 -6.36
C LEU A 51 -1.91 6.19 -6.54
N GLU A 52 -2.48 7.38 -6.38
CA GLU A 52 -3.89 7.67 -6.65
C GLU A 52 -4.28 7.20 -8.05
N LYS A 53 -3.50 7.60 -9.06
CA LYS A 53 -3.77 7.25 -10.45
C LYS A 53 -3.74 5.75 -10.72
N GLU A 54 -2.89 4.99 -10.03
CA GLU A 54 -2.85 3.53 -10.12
C GLU A 54 -4.20 2.91 -9.71
N PHE A 55 -4.79 3.41 -8.62
CA PHE A 55 -6.08 2.92 -8.13
C PHE A 55 -7.25 3.40 -8.99
N GLU A 56 -7.24 4.66 -9.42
CA GLU A 56 -8.26 5.19 -10.33
C GLU A 56 -8.33 4.39 -11.63
N ASN A 57 -7.17 4.07 -12.21
CA ASN A 57 -7.11 3.25 -13.42
C ASN A 57 -7.61 1.82 -13.17
N TYR A 58 -7.31 1.23 -12.00
CA TYR A 58 -7.79 -0.11 -11.66
C TYR A 58 -9.33 -0.16 -11.49
N PHE A 59 -9.91 0.87 -10.87
CA PHE A 59 -11.35 0.93 -10.60
C PHE A 59 -12.17 1.64 -11.68
N ASP A 60 -11.53 2.18 -12.72
CA ASP A 60 -12.15 2.95 -13.80
C ASP A 60 -13.04 4.11 -13.28
N ARG A 61 -12.52 4.86 -12.31
CA ARG A 61 -13.21 6.01 -11.71
C ARG A 61 -12.23 6.98 -11.06
N GLU A 62 -12.64 8.24 -10.98
CA GLU A 62 -11.95 9.24 -10.14
C GLU A 62 -12.28 8.98 -8.66
N ILE A 63 -11.25 8.98 -7.82
CA ILE A 63 -11.37 8.65 -6.38
C ILE A 63 -10.82 9.77 -5.50
N SER A 64 -9.82 10.53 -5.97
CA SER A 64 -9.25 11.65 -5.21
C SER A 64 -9.63 13.01 -5.81
N GLU A 65 -10.15 13.90 -4.97
CA GLU A 65 -10.49 15.27 -5.40
C GLU A 65 -9.26 16.20 -5.36
N VAL A 66 -8.36 16.04 -4.38
CA VAL A 66 -7.16 16.88 -4.18
C VAL A 66 -6.02 16.09 -3.51
N SER A 67 -4.87 16.05 -4.17
CA SER A 67 -3.64 15.49 -3.59
C SER A 67 -2.97 16.51 -2.67
N LYS A 68 -2.76 16.14 -1.40
CA LYS A 68 -2.05 16.96 -0.40
C LYS A 68 -0.54 16.93 -0.62
N ALA A 69 0.15 18.03 -0.30
CA ALA A 69 1.61 18.02 -0.24
C ALA A 69 2.10 17.37 1.06
N GLY A 70 3.39 16.99 1.11
CA GLY A 70 3.97 16.34 2.30
C GLY A 70 3.80 17.15 3.60
N ASP A 71 3.84 18.47 3.52
CA ASP A 71 3.70 19.38 4.66
C ASP A 71 2.24 19.40 5.16
N ASP A 72 1.28 19.33 4.25
CA ASP A 72 -0.15 19.23 4.58
C ASP A 72 -0.47 17.88 5.25
N ILE A 73 0.16 16.80 4.78
CA ILE A 73 0.08 15.49 5.44
C ILE A 73 0.61 15.58 6.86
N ALA A 74 1.78 16.21 7.06
CA ALA A 74 2.37 16.38 8.39
C ALA A 74 1.47 17.19 9.33
N GLN A 75 0.82 18.25 8.84
CA GLN A 75 -0.15 19.03 9.61
C GLN A 75 -1.39 18.18 9.93
N LYS A 76 -1.90 17.40 8.99
CA LYS A 76 -3.05 16.52 9.24
C LYS A 76 -2.73 15.47 10.30
N LEU A 77 -1.53 14.88 10.27
CA LEU A 77 -1.08 13.95 11.30
C LEU A 77 -0.96 14.63 12.68
N LEU A 78 -0.56 15.90 12.73
CA LEU A 78 -0.55 16.70 13.96
C LEU A 78 -1.95 16.93 14.52
N GLU A 79 -2.94 17.22 13.68
CA GLU A 79 -4.34 17.33 14.10
C GLU A 79 -4.86 16.00 14.66
N ILE A 80 -4.64 14.89 13.96
CA ILE A 80 -5.06 13.56 14.38
C ILE A 80 -4.41 13.18 15.71
N SER A 81 -3.12 13.47 15.85
CA SER A 81 -2.36 13.18 17.06
C SER A 81 -2.95 13.90 18.28
N LYS A 82 -3.24 15.20 18.14
CA LYS A 82 -3.86 16.01 19.20
C LYS A 82 -5.29 15.55 19.53
N LYS A 83 -6.09 15.22 18.53
CA LYS A 83 -7.51 14.87 18.70
C LYS A 83 -7.71 13.51 19.37
N ASN A 84 -6.88 12.53 19.05
CA ASN A 84 -7.10 11.12 19.42
C ASN A 84 -6.06 10.59 20.42
N ASN A 85 -5.11 11.41 20.86
CA ASN A 85 -4.03 11.03 21.76
C ASN A 85 -3.22 9.80 21.28
N ILE A 86 -2.96 9.75 19.97
CA ILE A 86 -2.09 8.77 19.30
C ILE A 86 -0.94 9.51 18.61
N ARG A 87 0.09 8.80 18.17
CA ARG A 87 1.24 9.36 17.44
C ARG A 87 1.44 8.60 16.13
N PRO A 88 0.61 8.90 15.10
CA PRO A 88 0.64 8.20 13.83
C PRO A 88 1.73 8.75 12.91
N ALA A 89 2.43 7.86 12.23
CA ALA A 89 3.30 8.18 11.10
C ALA A 89 2.80 7.49 9.83
N VAL A 90 3.09 8.07 8.68
CA VAL A 90 2.85 7.44 7.38
C VAL A 90 4.20 7.08 6.77
N PHE A 91 4.33 5.83 6.38
CA PHE A 91 5.52 5.23 5.83
C PHE A 91 5.22 4.78 4.40
N TRP A 92 5.88 5.37 3.40
CA TRP A 92 5.88 4.86 2.03
C TRP A 92 7.09 4.00 1.75
N ALA A 93 6.86 2.83 1.17
CA ALA A 93 7.90 1.97 0.62
C ALA A 93 7.56 1.66 -0.84
N ILE A 94 8.22 2.34 -1.77
CA ILE A 94 7.89 2.31 -3.19
C ILE A 94 9.05 1.68 -3.99
N PRO A 95 8.88 0.46 -4.52
CA PRO A 95 9.92 -0.19 -5.32
C PRO A 95 10.05 0.49 -6.69
N GLU A 96 11.16 1.18 -6.89
CA GLU A 96 11.59 1.70 -8.20
C GLU A 96 12.48 0.67 -8.91
N PRO A 97 12.65 0.73 -10.24
CA PRO A 97 13.39 -0.29 -10.98
C PRO A 97 14.78 -0.58 -10.40
N GLU A 98 15.53 0.46 -10.04
CA GLU A 98 16.92 0.36 -9.57
C GLU A 98 17.09 0.48 -8.06
N TYR A 99 16.10 1.02 -7.33
CA TYR A 99 16.22 1.30 -5.90
C TYR A 99 14.87 1.16 -5.17
N LEU A 100 14.90 1.12 -3.85
CA LEU A 100 13.69 1.25 -3.03
C LEU A 100 13.59 2.67 -2.49
N HIS A 101 12.53 3.39 -2.86
CA HIS A 101 12.24 4.72 -2.36
C HIS A 101 11.46 4.63 -1.05
N LEU A 102 11.99 5.22 0.02
CA LEU A 102 11.35 5.27 1.33
C LEU A 102 11.02 6.71 1.70
N VAL A 103 9.80 6.95 2.17
CA VAL A 103 9.38 8.24 2.72
C VAL A 103 8.76 8.02 4.08
N LEU A 104 9.13 8.82 5.07
CA LEU A 104 8.49 8.85 6.37
C LEU A 104 8.00 10.26 6.69
N ILE A 105 6.73 10.37 7.08
CA ILE A 105 6.13 11.62 7.59
C ILE A 105 5.48 11.32 8.94
N TYR A 106 5.77 12.18 9.91
CA TYR A 106 5.23 12.12 11.26
C TYR A 106 4.72 13.51 11.70
N PRO A 107 3.95 13.60 12.81
CA PRO A 107 3.14 14.77 13.13
C PRO A 107 3.93 16.08 13.18
N GLY A 108 3.59 17.02 12.30
CA GLY A 108 4.15 18.38 12.26
C GLY A 108 5.59 18.50 11.79
N LYS A 109 6.15 17.45 11.16
CA LYS A 109 7.56 17.37 10.77
C LYS A 109 7.70 17.25 9.25
N LYS A 110 8.80 17.76 8.71
CA LYS A 110 9.08 17.67 7.27
C LYS A 110 9.26 16.22 6.85
N PRO A 111 8.88 15.85 5.60
CA PRO A 111 9.10 14.51 5.11
C PRO A 111 10.58 14.13 5.13
N LEU A 112 10.88 12.93 5.61
CA LEU A 112 12.18 12.29 5.49
C LEU A 112 12.14 11.36 4.29
N VAL A 113 13.22 11.37 3.49
CA VAL A 113 13.33 10.57 2.27
C VAL A 113 14.64 9.82 2.30
N GLN A 114 14.60 8.54 1.94
CA GLN A 114 15.79 7.72 1.78
C GLN A 114 15.63 6.72 0.64
N ASP A 115 16.61 6.70 -0.27
CA ASP A 115 16.70 5.74 -1.35
C ASP A 115 17.68 4.62 -0.99
N ILE A 116 17.30 3.38 -1.26
CA ILE A 116 18.13 2.19 -1.03
C ILE A 116 18.60 1.67 -2.39
N ASP A 117 19.70 2.24 -2.89
CA ASP A 117 20.20 2.06 -4.26
C ASP A 117 20.62 0.63 -4.63
N PHE A 118 20.97 -0.20 -3.63
CA PHE A 118 21.38 -1.58 -3.86
C PHE A 118 20.21 -2.57 -3.92
N LEU A 119 18.99 -2.10 -3.64
CA LEU A 119 17.80 -2.95 -3.53
C LEU A 119 16.87 -2.74 -4.73
N LYS A 120 17.25 -3.34 -5.86
CA LYS A 120 16.44 -3.34 -7.08
C LYS A 120 15.07 -3.98 -6.87
N ARG A 121 14.05 -3.47 -7.57
CA ARG A 121 12.66 -3.94 -7.49
C ARG A 121 12.52 -5.46 -7.68
N GLU A 122 13.19 -6.03 -8.67
CA GLU A 122 13.07 -7.46 -8.94
C GLU A 122 13.56 -8.31 -7.76
N ASN A 123 14.72 -7.95 -7.20
CA ASN A 123 15.30 -8.63 -6.05
C ASN A 123 14.41 -8.48 -4.82
N LEU A 124 13.86 -7.29 -4.59
CA LEU A 124 12.95 -7.03 -3.48
C LEU A 124 11.67 -7.86 -3.58
N ILE A 125 11.01 -7.84 -4.74
CA ILE A 125 9.78 -8.63 -4.98
C ILE A 125 10.06 -10.12 -4.82
N ARG A 126 11.23 -10.61 -5.29
CA ARG A 126 11.65 -12.00 -5.08
C ARG A 126 11.77 -12.33 -3.59
N LYS A 127 12.40 -11.47 -2.79
CA LYS A 127 12.49 -11.64 -1.33
C LYS A 127 11.10 -11.66 -0.67
N VAL A 128 10.18 -10.80 -1.10
CA VAL A 128 8.80 -10.79 -0.57
C VAL A 128 8.04 -12.07 -0.93
N LYS A 129 8.18 -12.58 -2.15
CA LYS A 129 7.58 -13.86 -2.55
C LYS A 129 8.15 -15.04 -1.75
N LEU A 130 9.47 -15.08 -1.57
CA LEU A 130 10.11 -16.09 -0.73
C LEU A 130 9.61 -16.03 0.71
N PHE A 131 9.47 -14.84 1.27
CA PHE A 131 8.96 -14.67 2.62
C PHE A 131 7.52 -15.19 2.74
N ASN A 132 6.63 -14.82 1.82
CA ASN A 132 5.26 -15.36 1.79
C ASN A 132 5.27 -16.89 1.70
N ASN A 133 6.08 -17.48 0.83
CA ASN A 133 6.19 -18.94 0.71
C ASN A 133 6.65 -19.60 2.01
N GLU A 134 7.65 -19.04 2.68
CA GLU A 134 8.16 -19.57 3.96
C GLU A 134 7.08 -19.60 5.05
N ILE A 135 6.24 -18.58 5.15
CA ILE A 135 5.21 -18.51 6.21
C ILE A 135 3.87 -19.18 5.84
N THR A 136 3.64 -19.44 4.55
CA THR A 136 2.41 -20.08 4.07
C THR A 136 2.59 -21.57 3.77
N ASN A 137 3.82 -22.05 3.62
CA ASN A 137 4.10 -23.47 3.36
C ASN A 137 3.89 -24.30 4.64
N PRO A 138 2.95 -25.27 4.66
CA PRO A 138 2.69 -26.11 5.82
C PRO A 138 3.93 -26.85 6.36
N GLN A 139 4.89 -27.18 5.48
CA GLN A 139 6.12 -27.87 5.84
C GLN A 139 7.11 -26.99 6.62
N MET A 140 6.96 -25.66 6.54
CA MET A 140 7.86 -24.69 7.15
C MET A 140 7.29 -24.05 8.43
N LEU A 141 6.05 -24.37 8.82
CA LEU A 141 5.35 -23.70 9.94
C LEU A 141 6.08 -23.77 11.28
N PHE A 142 6.90 -24.81 11.50
CA PHE A 142 7.64 -25.03 12.74
C PHE A 142 9.14 -24.76 12.60
N THR A 143 9.55 -24.10 11.51
CA THR A 143 10.94 -23.71 11.29
C THR A 143 11.13 -22.22 11.54
N ASN A 144 12.39 -21.83 11.72
CA ASN A 144 12.82 -20.43 11.83
C ASN A 144 13.58 -19.96 10.58
N SER A 145 13.45 -20.67 9.45
CA SER A 145 14.16 -20.36 8.20
C SER A 145 13.79 -18.98 7.66
N TYR A 146 12.56 -18.52 7.89
CA TYR A 146 12.12 -17.19 7.51
C TYR A 146 12.83 -16.06 8.26
N LEU A 147 13.36 -16.30 9.48
CA LEU A 147 13.90 -15.25 10.35
C LEU A 147 15.01 -14.44 9.70
N SER A 148 15.96 -15.09 9.02
CA SER A 148 17.05 -14.38 8.35
C SER A 148 16.53 -13.45 7.25
N LEU A 149 15.53 -13.91 6.49
CA LEU A 149 14.93 -13.15 5.39
C LEU A 149 14.15 -11.94 5.90
N VAL A 150 13.32 -12.12 6.94
CA VAL A 150 12.53 -11.00 7.50
C VAL A 150 13.41 -9.98 8.22
N GLN A 151 14.53 -10.41 8.81
CA GLN A 151 15.51 -9.49 9.38
C GLN A 151 16.19 -8.67 8.29
N GLN A 152 16.59 -9.27 7.17
CA GLN A 152 17.13 -8.51 6.04
C GLN A 152 16.13 -7.49 5.47
N LEU A 153 14.86 -7.88 5.35
CA LEU A 153 13.79 -6.97 4.92
C LEU A 153 13.58 -5.84 5.93
N TYR A 154 13.61 -6.13 7.24
CA TYR A 154 13.57 -5.11 8.28
C TYR A 154 14.73 -4.12 8.17
N GLN A 155 15.97 -4.63 8.01
CA GLN A 155 17.16 -3.79 7.87
C GLN A 155 17.10 -2.88 6.64
N SER A 156 16.45 -3.33 5.56
CA SER A 156 16.36 -2.54 4.33
C SER A 156 15.21 -1.53 4.35
N ILE A 157 14.08 -1.89 4.97
CA ILE A 157 12.83 -1.11 4.89
C ILE A 157 12.65 -0.24 6.14
N VAL A 158 12.69 -0.82 7.34
CA VAL A 158 12.28 -0.12 8.56
C VAL A 158 13.45 0.53 9.29
N LYS A 159 14.59 -0.17 9.34
CA LYS A 159 15.79 0.29 10.07
C LYS A 159 16.23 1.72 9.73
N PRO A 160 16.19 2.18 8.47
CA PRO A 160 16.62 3.54 8.13
C PRO A 160 15.95 4.65 8.94
N PHE A 161 14.70 4.44 9.36
CA PHE A 161 13.94 5.41 10.14
C PHE A 161 13.64 4.98 11.57
N GLU A 162 14.18 3.85 12.05
CA GLU A 162 13.88 3.33 13.38
C GLU A 162 14.21 4.34 14.49
N GLY A 163 15.32 5.06 14.36
CA GLY A 163 15.70 6.12 15.30
C GLY A 163 14.69 7.25 15.36
N ASN A 164 14.21 7.71 14.19
CA ASN A 164 13.19 8.76 14.10
C ASN A 164 11.86 8.30 14.72
N LEU A 165 11.43 7.07 14.43
CA LEU A 165 10.19 6.50 14.99
C LEU A 165 10.25 6.43 16.53
N GLN A 166 11.42 6.09 17.09
CA GLN A 166 11.62 6.02 18.54
C GLN A 166 11.70 7.41 19.19
N GLU A 167 12.49 8.32 18.61
CA GLU A 167 12.66 9.68 19.12
C GLU A 167 11.33 10.44 19.17
N ASP A 168 10.54 10.36 18.10
CA ASP A 168 9.22 10.95 18.02
C ASP A 168 8.13 10.07 18.66
N LYS A 169 8.47 8.99 19.35
CA LYS A 169 7.56 8.11 20.10
C LYS A 169 6.33 7.69 19.28
N ILE A 170 6.55 7.31 18.03
CA ILE A 170 5.49 6.85 17.15
C ILE A 170 4.90 5.55 17.70
N ASP A 171 3.57 5.47 17.76
CA ASP A 171 2.85 4.29 18.25
C ASP A 171 2.06 3.58 17.15
N THR A 172 1.79 4.28 16.04
CA THR A 172 0.97 3.82 14.93
C THR A 172 1.65 4.12 13.61
N ILE A 173 1.76 3.13 12.73
CA ILE A 173 2.38 3.31 11.41
C ILE A 173 1.38 2.89 10.33
N LEU A 174 1.05 3.84 9.45
CA LEU A 174 0.29 3.61 8.24
C LEU A 174 1.27 3.38 7.09
N PHE A 175 1.32 2.15 6.59
CA PHE A 175 2.15 1.77 5.46
C PHE A 175 1.43 1.99 4.13
N CYS A 176 2.05 2.76 3.25
CA CYS A 176 1.69 2.80 1.83
C CYS A 176 2.74 2.01 1.05
N LEU A 177 2.33 0.86 0.51
CA LEU A 177 3.22 -0.09 -0.16
C LEU A 177 3.01 -0.03 -1.66
N GLY A 178 4.09 0.22 -2.39
CA GLY A 178 4.06 0.22 -3.85
C GLY A 178 3.79 -1.17 -4.44
N ALA A 179 3.47 -1.21 -5.73
CA ALA A 179 3.22 -2.46 -6.46
C ALA A 179 4.36 -3.48 -6.24
N GLY A 180 3.99 -4.70 -5.88
CA GLY A 180 4.91 -5.78 -5.53
C GLY A 180 5.28 -5.90 -4.04
N LEU A 181 5.06 -4.85 -3.24
CA LEU A 181 5.20 -4.89 -1.78
C LEU A 181 3.87 -5.01 -1.03
N ARG A 182 2.72 -4.82 -1.69
CA ARG A 182 1.38 -4.89 -1.04
C ARG A 182 1.07 -6.23 -0.38
N THR A 183 1.77 -7.30 -0.76
CA THR A 183 1.65 -8.63 -0.15
C THR A 183 2.74 -8.90 0.89
N LEU A 184 3.54 -7.91 1.29
CA LEU A 184 4.55 -8.06 2.32
C LEU A 184 3.88 -8.22 3.69
N PRO A 185 4.13 -9.32 4.44
CA PRO A 185 3.69 -9.48 5.81
C PRO A 185 4.44 -8.52 6.76
N ILE A 186 4.16 -7.21 6.68
CA ILE A 186 4.90 -6.16 7.41
C ILE A 186 4.89 -6.36 8.92
N ALA A 187 3.80 -6.92 9.46
CA ALA A 187 3.66 -7.25 10.87
C ALA A 187 4.74 -8.22 11.37
N ALA A 188 5.20 -9.12 10.49
CA ALA A 188 6.18 -10.16 10.77
C ALA A 188 7.61 -9.78 10.34
N LEU A 189 7.85 -8.51 9.98
CA LEU A 189 9.22 -7.99 9.90
C LEU A 189 9.83 -7.98 11.31
N HIS A 190 11.08 -8.39 11.43
CA HIS A 190 11.71 -8.63 12.73
C HIS A 190 13.04 -7.88 12.86
N ASP A 191 13.25 -7.18 13.97
CA ASP A 191 14.44 -6.34 14.17
C ASP A 191 15.66 -7.10 14.71
N GLY A 192 15.47 -8.38 15.02
CA GLY A 192 16.45 -9.25 15.69
C GLY A 192 16.07 -9.57 17.14
N LYS A 193 15.12 -8.82 17.70
CA LYS A 193 14.58 -9.02 19.06
C LYS A 193 13.06 -9.18 19.06
N GLN A 194 12.35 -8.35 18.30
CA GLN A 194 10.90 -8.27 18.29
C GLN A 194 10.37 -8.08 16.86
N PHE A 195 9.13 -8.52 16.65
CA PHE A 195 8.37 -8.28 15.43
C PHE A 195 7.80 -6.86 15.40
N LEU A 196 7.57 -6.32 14.21
CA LEU A 196 7.09 -4.96 14.04
C LEU A 196 5.71 -4.75 14.69
N VAL A 197 4.85 -5.76 14.65
CA VAL A 197 3.51 -5.75 15.29
C VAL A 197 3.57 -5.68 16.81
N GLU A 198 4.68 -6.11 17.42
CA GLU A 198 4.88 -6.02 18.87
C GLU A 198 5.31 -4.60 19.30
N LYS A 199 5.76 -3.78 18.34
CA LYS A 199 6.29 -2.43 18.58
C LYS A 199 5.29 -1.33 18.25
N TYR A 200 4.45 -1.54 17.23
CA TYR A 200 3.56 -0.49 16.70
C TYR A 200 2.18 -1.06 16.34
N SER A 201 1.16 -0.22 16.41
CA SER A 201 -0.10 -0.45 15.72
C SER A 201 0.09 -0.25 14.22
N LEU A 202 -0.30 -1.23 13.40
CA LEU A 202 0.00 -1.25 11.97
C LEU A 202 -1.28 -1.15 11.14
N ALA A 203 -1.23 -0.36 10.08
CA ALA A 203 -2.25 -0.33 9.04
C ALA A 203 -1.60 -0.26 7.66
N ILE A 204 -2.24 -0.83 6.65
CA ILE A 204 -1.83 -0.68 5.24
C ILE A 204 -2.89 0.17 4.55
N ILE A 205 -2.45 1.18 3.80
CA ILE A 205 -3.32 2.10 3.05
C ILE A 205 -2.89 2.16 1.58
N PRO A 206 -3.83 2.36 0.64
CA PRO A 206 -3.51 2.47 -0.78
C PRO A 206 -2.67 3.72 -1.10
N ALA A 207 -3.07 4.85 -0.52
CA ALA A 207 -2.36 6.14 -0.49
C ALA A 207 -2.93 6.95 0.68
N PHE A 208 -2.24 8.00 1.14
CA PHE A 208 -2.75 8.84 2.23
C PHE A 208 -3.95 9.67 1.79
N ASN A 209 -3.97 10.14 0.55
CA ASN A 209 -5.09 10.94 0.03
C ASN A 209 -6.33 10.11 -0.32
N LEU A 210 -6.22 8.78 -0.37
CA LEU A 210 -7.33 7.85 -0.65
C LEU A 210 -8.04 7.34 0.61
N ILE A 211 -7.59 7.74 1.80
CA ILE A 211 -8.25 7.39 3.07
C ILE A 211 -9.01 8.59 3.63
N ASP A 212 -10.18 8.31 4.23
CA ASP A 212 -10.84 9.31 5.05
C ASP A 212 -10.10 9.45 6.39
N SER A 213 -9.33 10.52 6.50
CA SER A 213 -8.57 10.85 7.70
C SER A 213 -9.39 11.60 8.76
N ASN A 214 -10.67 11.88 8.48
CA ASN A 214 -11.57 12.52 9.43
C ASN A 214 -12.26 11.45 10.29
N TYR A 215 -11.62 11.12 11.42
CA TYR A 215 -12.22 10.18 12.38
C TYR A 215 -13.56 10.69 12.94
N THR A 216 -14.61 9.90 12.72
CA THR A 216 -15.92 10.01 13.36
C THR A 216 -16.10 8.82 14.32
N PRO A 217 -16.27 9.03 15.63
CA PRO A 217 -16.43 7.94 16.59
C PRO A 217 -17.61 7.02 16.24
N ILE A 218 -17.32 5.73 16.01
CA ILE A 218 -18.32 4.70 15.67
C ILE A 218 -19.24 4.41 16.87
N GLN A 219 -18.83 4.78 18.10
CA GLN A 219 -19.63 4.60 19.33
C GLN A 219 -21.02 5.26 19.24
N LYS A 220 -21.21 6.24 18.35
CA LYS A 220 -22.50 6.89 18.08
C LYS A 220 -23.13 6.51 16.73
N ALA A 221 -22.50 5.62 15.97
CA ALA A 221 -23.03 5.17 14.70
C ALA A 221 -24.24 4.27 14.95
N ARG A 222 -25.39 4.62 14.35
CA ARG A 222 -26.54 3.70 14.26
C ARG A 222 -26.22 2.70 13.17
N ILE A 223 -25.78 1.51 13.57
CA ILE A 223 -25.46 0.41 12.64
C ILE A 223 -26.71 -0.45 12.47
N LEU A 224 -27.17 -0.62 11.24
CA LEU A 224 -28.16 -1.64 10.88
C LEU A 224 -27.39 -2.92 10.52
N ALA A 225 -27.25 -3.83 11.47
CA ALA A 225 -26.68 -5.14 11.22
C ALA A 225 -27.81 -6.13 10.90
N MET A 226 -27.75 -6.75 9.73
CA MET A 226 -28.63 -7.84 9.32
C MET A 226 -27.77 -9.08 9.10
N GLY A 227 -28.15 -10.20 9.70
CA GLY A 227 -27.50 -11.49 9.53
C GLY A 227 -28.53 -12.60 9.52
N ALA A 228 -28.33 -13.62 8.69
CA ALA A 228 -29.12 -14.84 8.68
C ALA A 228 -28.26 -15.98 9.24
N SER A 229 -28.79 -16.72 10.21
CA SER A 229 -28.15 -17.93 10.73
C SER A 229 -28.32 -19.13 9.79
N GLU A 230 -29.33 -19.08 8.93
CA GLU A 230 -29.71 -20.15 8.02
C GLU A 230 -29.87 -19.56 6.62
N PHE A 231 -29.22 -20.17 5.63
CA PHE A 231 -29.31 -19.81 4.22
C PHE A 231 -30.12 -20.91 3.51
N PRO A 232 -31.46 -20.82 3.47
CA PRO A 232 -32.32 -21.94 3.05
C PRO A 232 -32.14 -22.38 1.59
N THR A 233 -31.41 -21.63 0.76
CA THR A 233 -31.25 -21.89 -0.68
C THR A 233 -29.80 -21.81 -1.18
N GLN A 234 -28.80 -21.91 -0.31
CA GLN A 234 -27.39 -21.95 -0.73
C GLN A 234 -26.74 -23.25 -0.26
N SER A 235 -26.00 -23.93 -1.16
CA SER A 235 -25.15 -25.04 -0.75
C SER A 235 -24.21 -24.58 0.37
N PRO A 236 -24.05 -25.37 1.46
CA PRO A 236 -23.13 -25.02 2.52
C PRO A 236 -21.74 -24.73 1.96
N LEU A 237 -21.12 -23.65 2.41
CA LEU A 237 -19.73 -23.33 2.05
C LEU A 237 -18.86 -24.53 2.44
N GLN A 238 -18.11 -25.08 1.48
CA GLN A 238 -17.44 -26.38 1.58
C GLN A 238 -16.40 -26.52 2.72
N TRP A 239 -16.09 -25.45 3.44
CA TRP A 239 -15.11 -25.45 4.53
C TRP A 239 -15.71 -25.61 5.93
N ILE A 240 -17.03 -25.55 6.12
CA ILE A 240 -17.60 -25.78 7.45
C ILE A 240 -17.69 -27.29 7.69
N ILE A 241 -16.65 -27.86 8.30
CA ILE A 241 -16.68 -29.21 8.86
C ILE A 241 -17.52 -29.12 10.14
N ASN A 242 -18.71 -29.72 10.11
CA ASN A 242 -19.53 -29.89 11.31
C ASN A 242 -18.85 -30.90 12.24
N ASN A 243 -18.54 -30.48 13.46
CA ASN A 243 -18.31 -31.39 14.59
C ASN A 243 -19.63 -31.87 15.18
#